data_AF-A0A7W7G623-F1
#
_entry.id   AF-A0A7W7G623-F1
#
_cell.length_a   1.000
_cell.length_b   1.000
_cell.length_c   1.000
_cell.angle_alpha   90.00
_cell.angle_beta   90.00
_cell.angle_gamma   90.00
#
_symmetry.space_group_name_H-M   'P 1'
#
loop_
_entity.id
_entity.type
_entity.pdbx_description
1 polymer ?
#
loop_
_entity_poly.entity_id
_entity_poly.type
_entity_poly.pdbx_seq_one_letter_code
_entity_poly.pdbx_strand_id
1 'polypeptide(L)'
;MEIRDNWLEVAMTTKPVDHTITEEAIASIYARHRRRRPEFVWVTSPRAALPLLDGLPSHEDLLTEFGVRPVAGDIAAGLSRLRSALEADFTEPPADRPPPKRKKGERWPRMRPDQALEAGLPFHEVLVQGVREELWRRLSRIYLPVRAALGPVPVGWYGHQDAYWVAFADVLRRTNLVPVRESREFEEWATLTRSGGWWWPGDHRCVLVERPVTLHTDPLVVEYGDGWSVR
;
A
#
# COMPACT_ATOMS: atom_id res chain seq x y z
N MET A 1 7.81 -12.43 -13.05
CA MET A 1 6.94 -13.20 -12.14
C MET A 1 7.43 -13.15 -10.70
N GLU A 2 8.73 -13.36 -10.47
CA GLU A 2 9.35 -13.37 -9.13
C GLU A 2 9.00 -12.16 -8.22
N ILE A 3 9.03 -10.92 -8.73
CA ILE A 3 8.71 -9.72 -7.92
C ILE A 3 7.28 -9.77 -7.36
N ARG A 4 6.30 -10.16 -8.19
CA ARG A 4 4.90 -10.25 -7.76
C ARG A 4 4.76 -11.28 -6.65
N ASP A 5 5.40 -12.42 -6.82
CA ASP A 5 5.28 -13.54 -5.88
C ASP A 5 6.00 -13.20 -4.55
N ASN A 6 7.16 -12.51 -4.60
CA ASN A 6 7.86 -12.00 -3.42
C ASN A 6 7.02 -11.00 -2.62
N TRP A 7 6.40 -10.02 -3.29
CA TRP A 7 5.57 -9.04 -2.61
C TRP A 7 4.22 -9.62 -2.15
N LEU A 8 3.73 -10.65 -2.83
CA LEU A 8 2.59 -11.42 -2.35
C LEU A 8 2.94 -12.15 -1.05
N GLU A 9 4.12 -12.78 -0.95
CA GLU A 9 4.57 -13.40 0.30
C GLU A 9 4.63 -12.39 1.45
N VAL A 10 5.20 -11.20 1.21
CA VAL A 10 5.22 -10.11 2.19
C VAL A 10 3.81 -9.72 2.61
N ALA A 11 2.88 -9.59 1.67
CA ALA A 11 1.51 -9.17 1.94
C ALA A 11 0.62 -10.25 2.56
N MET A 12 1.06 -11.51 2.55
CA MET A 12 0.32 -12.67 3.07
C MET A 12 0.93 -13.24 4.35
N THR A 13 2.06 -12.69 4.81
CA THR A 13 2.77 -13.22 5.98
C THR A 13 1.98 -13.02 7.27
N THR A 14 1.95 -14.08 8.09
CA THR A 14 1.44 -14.05 9.47
C THR A 14 2.57 -14.06 10.50
N LYS A 15 3.82 -13.96 10.05
CA LYS A 15 4.98 -13.87 10.95
C LYS A 15 4.88 -12.59 11.79
N PRO A 16 5.28 -12.62 13.08
CA PRO A 16 5.26 -11.45 13.96
C PRO A 16 5.91 -10.21 13.32
N VAL A 17 5.41 -9.04 13.70
CA VAL A 17 5.96 -7.76 13.27
C VAL A 17 7.27 -7.49 14.01
N ASP A 18 8.26 -6.95 13.30
CA ASP A 18 9.39 -6.29 13.94
C ASP A 18 8.95 -4.87 14.34
N HIS A 19 8.69 -4.68 15.63
CA HIS A 19 8.21 -3.41 16.18
C HIS A 19 9.21 -2.28 15.95
N THR A 20 10.50 -2.52 16.21
CA THR A 20 11.54 -1.51 16.08
C THR A 20 11.67 -1.03 14.64
N ILE A 21 11.74 -1.94 13.66
CA ILE A 21 11.83 -1.56 12.25
C ILE A 21 10.57 -0.82 11.80
N THR A 22 9.39 -1.26 12.25
CA THR A 22 8.12 -0.63 11.88
C THR A 22 8.03 0.80 12.42
N GLU A 23 8.35 1.00 13.70
CA GLU A 23 8.33 2.30 14.35
C GLU A 23 9.34 3.27 13.73
N GLU A 24 10.56 2.81 13.41
CA GLU A 24 11.56 3.66 12.73
C GLU A 24 11.14 4.04 11.31
N ALA A 25 10.50 3.12 10.57
CA ALA A 25 9.96 3.41 9.25
C ALA A 25 8.85 4.48 9.32
N ILE A 26 7.91 4.33 10.25
CA ILE A 26 6.83 5.34 10.44
C ILE A 26 7.39 6.66 10.95
N ALA A 27 8.34 6.64 11.90
CA ALA A 27 8.99 7.86 12.39
C ALA A 27 9.70 8.61 11.25
N SER A 28 10.34 7.89 10.32
CA SER A 28 10.96 8.49 9.14
C SER A 28 9.93 9.14 8.21
N ILE A 29 8.78 8.50 8.01
CA ILE A 29 7.64 9.07 7.25
C ILE A 29 7.14 10.36 7.93
N TYR A 30 6.95 10.36 9.26
CA TYR A 30 6.57 11.56 10.01
C TYR A 30 7.61 12.69 9.85
N ALA A 31 8.89 12.38 10.03
CA ALA A 31 9.97 13.36 9.92
C ALA A 31 10.06 13.99 8.53
N ARG A 32 9.80 13.21 7.47
CA ARG A 32 9.73 13.71 6.09
C ARG A 32 8.66 14.77 5.89
N HIS A 33 7.57 14.68 6.65
CA HIS A 33 6.51 15.68 6.70
C HIS A 33 6.71 16.75 7.77
N ARG A 34 7.92 16.85 8.34
CA ARG A 34 8.27 17.77 9.44
C ARG A 34 7.36 17.60 10.66
N ARG A 35 6.83 16.39 10.85
CA ARG A 35 6.04 16.02 12.03
C ARG A 35 6.96 15.41 13.08
N ARG A 36 6.59 15.58 14.34
CA ARG A 36 7.31 14.99 15.48
C ARG A 36 7.08 13.48 15.48
N ARG A 37 8.05 12.71 15.98
CA ARG A 37 7.85 11.28 16.26
C ARG A 37 6.64 11.11 17.18
N PRO A 38 5.64 10.29 16.81
CA PRO A 38 4.49 10.03 17.67
C PRO A 38 4.84 9.04 18.78
N GLU A 39 3.98 8.96 19.79
CA GLU A 39 3.88 7.78 20.64
C GLU A 39 3.33 6.61 19.83
N PHE A 40 3.99 5.46 19.88
CA PHE A 40 3.56 4.26 19.18
C PHE A 40 2.74 3.37 20.11
N VAL A 41 1.52 3.04 19.68
CA VAL A 41 0.59 2.21 20.45
C VAL A 41 0.24 0.96 19.65
N TRP A 42 0.74 -0.18 20.09
CA TRP A 42 0.48 -1.48 19.46
C TRP A 42 -0.80 -2.12 19.99
N VAL A 43 -1.58 -2.68 19.07
CA VAL A 43 -2.76 -3.49 19.39
C VAL A 43 -2.73 -4.81 18.64
N THR A 44 -3.39 -5.81 19.22
CA THR A 44 -3.40 -7.19 18.70
C THR A 44 -4.31 -7.39 17.49
N SER A 45 -5.26 -6.48 17.26
CA SER A 45 -6.18 -6.55 16.12
C SER A 45 -6.68 -5.16 15.69
N PRO A 46 -7.16 -5.00 14.44
CA PRO A 46 -7.79 -3.77 13.98
C PRO A 46 -9.02 -3.39 14.81
N ARG A 47 -9.75 -4.38 15.36
CA ARG A 47 -10.89 -4.13 16.25
C ARG A 47 -10.43 -3.58 17.60
N ALA A 48 -9.33 -4.08 18.14
CA ALA A 48 -8.73 -3.55 19.38
C ALA A 48 -8.23 -2.11 19.21
N ALA A 49 -7.99 -1.65 17.97
CA ALA A 49 -7.64 -0.26 17.71
C ALA A 49 -8.80 0.72 17.96
N LEU A 50 -10.06 0.30 17.79
CA LEU A 50 -11.22 1.20 17.75
C LEU A 50 -11.31 2.20 18.92
N PRO A 51 -11.10 1.82 20.19
CA PRO A 51 -11.13 2.76 21.31
C PRO A 51 -10.02 3.82 21.29
N LEU A 52 -8.96 3.58 20.50
CA LEU A 52 -7.78 4.44 20.36
C LEU A 52 -7.84 5.33 19.10
N LEU A 53 -8.86 5.16 18.25
CA LEU A 53 -8.99 5.94 17.03
C LEU A 53 -9.75 7.26 17.23
N ASP A 54 -10.28 7.50 18.44
CA ASP A 54 -10.96 8.75 18.75
C ASP A 54 -10.04 9.96 18.57
N GLY A 55 -10.59 11.02 17.96
CA GLY A 55 -9.88 12.24 17.60
C GLY A 55 -8.92 12.13 16.40
N LEU A 56 -8.80 10.97 15.75
CA LEU A 56 -8.01 10.83 14.52
C LEU A 56 -8.79 11.34 13.29
N PRO A 57 -8.10 11.89 12.28
CA PRO A 57 -8.74 12.52 11.12
C PRO A 57 -9.55 11.53 10.28
N SER A 58 -10.81 11.86 10.03
CA SER A 58 -11.66 11.18 9.07
C SER A 58 -11.24 11.49 7.63
N HIS A 59 -11.86 10.80 6.66
CA HIS A 59 -11.60 11.10 5.25
C HIS A 59 -12.16 12.48 4.85
N GLU A 60 -13.21 12.95 5.52
CA GLU A 60 -13.81 14.27 5.31
C GLU A 60 -12.91 15.40 5.83
N ASP A 61 -12.24 15.18 6.97
CA ASP A 61 -11.29 16.13 7.54
C ASP A 61 -10.10 16.38 6.58
N LEU A 62 -9.71 15.40 5.78
CA LEU A 62 -8.65 15.57 4.78
C LEU A 62 -9.04 16.47 3.61
N LEU A 63 -10.34 16.60 3.34
CA LEU A 63 -10.88 17.42 2.26
C LEU A 63 -11.14 18.86 2.70
N THR A 64 -11.08 19.14 4.00
CA THR A 64 -11.33 20.47 4.55
C THR A 64 -10.10 21.36 4.39
N GLU A 65 -10.26 22.50 3.71
CA GLU A 65 -9.14 23.39 3.35
C GLU A 65 -8.70 24.34 4.48
N PHE A 66 -9.49 24.48 5.54
CA PHE A 66 -9.25 25.45 6.61
C PHE A 66 -8.62 24.81 7.84
N GLY A 67 -7.39 25.22 8.19
CA GLY A 67 -6.71 24.84 9.43
C GLY A 67 -5.34 24.20 9.24
N VAL A 68 -4.75 23.74 10.35
CA VAL A 68 -3.53 22.92 10.31
C VAL A 68 -3.91 21.56 9.75
N ARG A 69 -3.35 21.19 8.60
CA ARG A 69 -3.58 19.88 7.99
C ARG A 69 -3.24 18.78 9.00
N PRO A 70 -4.06 17.75 9.18
CA PRO A 70 -3.71 16.63 10.05
C PRO A 70 -2.54 15.83 9.48
N VAL A 71 -1.77 15.13 10.33
CA VAL A 71 -0.63 14.30 9.87
C VAL A 71 -1.02 13.34 8.76
N ALA A 72 -2.18 12.66 8.89
CA ALA A 72 -2.67 11.74 7.87
C ALA A 72 -2.81 12.41 6.49
N GLY A 73 -3.21 13.69 6.45
CA GLY A 73 -3.32 14.46 5.22
C GLY A 73 -1.98 14.81 4.60
N ASP A 74 -0.96 15.12 5.41
CA ASP A 74 0.41 15.32 4.92
C ASP A 74 1.01 14.04 4.34
N ILE A 75 0.84 12.93 5.06
CA ILE A 75 1.30 11.59 4.63
C ILE A 75 0.59 11.19 3.33
N ALA A 76 -0.74 11.35 3.25
CA ALA A 76 -1.49 11.03 2.04
C ALA A 76 -1.04 11.88 0.83
N ALA A 77 -0.84 13.18 1.02
CA ALA A 77 -0.34 14.06 -0.03
C ALA A 77 1.11 13.73 -0.44
N GLY A 78 1.96 13.38 0.53
CA GLY A 78 3.32 12.88 0.32
C GLY A 78 3.35 11.62 -0.54
N LEU A 79 2.64 10.60 -0.09
CA LEU A 79 2.53 9.32 -0.79
C LEU A 79 1.96 9.47 -2.20
N SER A 80 0.99 10.37 -2.39
CA SER A 80 0.47 10.70 -3.73
C SER A 80 1.57 11.26 -4.64
N ARG A 81 2.34 12.26 -4.16
CA ARG A 81 3.48 12.82 -4.91
C ARG A 81 4.57 11.78 -5.18
N LEU A 82 4.88 10.93 -4.19
CA LEU A 82 5.84 9.84 -4.34
C LEU A 82 5.42 8.91 -5.48
N ARG A 83 4.19 8.41 -5.46
CA ARG A 83 3.67 7.51 -6.50
C ARG A 83 3.70 8.15 -7.88
N SER A 84 3.30 9.42 -7.99
CA SER A 84 3.43 10.15 -9.26
C SER A 84 4.88 10.29 -9.71
N ALA A 85 5.80 10.63 -8.80
CA ALA A 85 7.22 10.79 -9.13
C ALA A 85 7.91 9.47 -9.52
N LEU A 86 7.50 8.35 -8.94
CA LEU A 86 8.01 7.01 -9.28
C LEU A 86 7.62 6.57 -10.70
N GLU A 87 6.56 7.17 -11.28
CA GLU A 87 6.08 6.86 -12.63
C GLU A 87 6.41 7.96 -13.66
N ALA A 88 6.75 9.18 -13.20
CA ALA A 88 6.87 10.38 -14.05
C ALA A 88 7.89 10.24 -15.19
N ASP A 89 9.00 9.56 -14.94
CA ASP A 89 10.11 9.40 -15.88
C ASP A 89 10.13 7.99 -16.51
N PHE A 90 8.99 7.30 -16.52
CA PHE A 90 8.87 6.00 -17.17
C PHE A 90 9.16 6.11 -18.68
N THR A 91 10.05 5.24 -19.16
CA THR A 91 10.37 5.12 -20.58
C THR A 91 9.84 3.80 -21.11
N GLU A 92 8.97 3.86 -22.12
CA GLU A 92 8.54 2.65 -22.83
C GLU A 92 9.74 2.00 -23.52
N PRO A 93 9.97 0.68 -23.32
CA PRO A 93 10.92 -0.06 -24.11
C PRO A 93 10.63 0.06 -25.61
N PRO A 94 11.66 -0.05 -26.47
CA PRO A 94 11.45 -0.18 -27.90
C PRO A 94 10.47 -1.33 -28.20
N ALA A 95 9.49 -1.07 -29.06
CA ALA A 95 8.50 -2.05 -29.49
C ALA A 95 8.55 -2.21 -31.02
N ASP A 96 8.47 -3.45 -31.50
CA ASP A 96 8.51 -3.75 -32.94
C ASP A 96 7.27 -3.25 -33.70
N ARG A 97 6.18 -2.98 -32.97
CA ARG A 97 4.89 -2.58 -33.52
C ARG A 97 4.32 -1.42 -32.70
N PRO A 98 3.59 -0.48 -33.34
CA PRO A 98 2.87 0.54 -32.60
C PRO A 98 1.79 -0.11 -31.72
N PRO A 99 1.47 0.48 -30.55
CA PRO A 99 0.42 -0.05 -29.71
C PRO A 99 -0.93 0.03 -30.43
N PRO A 100 -1.88 -0.87 -30.10
CA PRO A 100 -3.22 -0.83 -30.66
C PRO A 100 -3.89 0.53 -30.46
N LYS A 101 -4.84 0.88 -31.31
CA LYS A 101 -5.61 2.11 -31.13
C LYS A 101 -6.69 1.88 -30.08
N ARG A 102 -6.86 2.84 -29.17
CA ARG A 102 -8.00 2.90 -28.22
C ARG A 102 -8.61 4.30 -28.22
N LYS A 103 -9.87 4.43 -27.80
CA LYS A 103 -10.46 5.75 -27.58
C LYS A 103 -9.85 6.40 -26.33
N LYS A 104 -9.76 7.72 -26.33
CA LYS A 104 -9.30 8.47 -25.16
C LYS A 104 -10.22 8.19 -23.97
N GLY A 105 -9.64 7.77 -22.84
CA GLY A 105 -10.38 7.43 -21.61
C GLY A 105 -10.86 5.98 -21.53
N GLU A 106 -10.81 5.21 -22.61
CA GLU A 106 -11.19 3.79 -22.61
C GLU A 106 -10.10 2.93 -21.93
N ARG A 107 -10.46 2.09 -20.97
CA ARG A 107 -9.49 1.17 -20.35
C ARG A 107 -9.15 0.04 -21.31
N TRP A 108 -7.91 -0.41 -21.29
CA TRP A 108 -7.50 -1.62 -21.98
C TRP A 108 -8.26 -2.84 -21.42
N PRO A 109 -8.64 -3.81 -22.26
CA PRO A 109 -9.16 -5.07 -21.77
C PRO A 109 -8.14 -5.73 -20.85
N ARG A 110 -8.63 -6.35 -19.78
CA ARG A 110 -7.77 -7.09 -18.85
C ARG A 110 -7.24 -8.34 -19.55
N MET A 111 -5.92 -8.49 -19.56
CA MET A 111 -5.24 -9.65 -20.13
C MET A 111 -4.20 -10.18 -19.15
N ARG A 112 -3.84 -11.45 -19.27
CA ARG A 112 -2.63 -11.94 -18.60
C ARG A 112 -1.38 -11.31 -19.25
N PRO A 113 -0.24 -11.22 -18.55
CA PRO A 113 0.96 -10.58 -19.10
C PRO A 113 1.41 -11.13 -20.46
N ASP A 114 1.36 -12.46 -20.64
CA ASP A 114 1.64 -13.14 -21.91
C ASP A 114 0.73 -12.63 -23.05
N GLN A 115 -0.58 -12.62 -22.79
CA GLN A 115 -1.59 -12.18 -23.75
C GLN A 115 -1.51 -10.68 -24.05
N ALA A 116 -1.20 -9.86 -23.04
CA ALA A 116 -1.05 -8.42 -23.18
C ALA A 116 0.15 -8.07 -24.08
N LEU A 117 1.27 -8.79 -23.92
CA LEU A 117 2.45 -8.67 -24.78
C LEU A 117 2.14 -9.11 -26.22
N GLU A 118 1.46 -10.25 -26.38
CA GLU A 118 1.03 -10.75 -27.70
C GLU A 118 0.09 -9.77 -28.42
N ALA A 119 -0.80 -9.13 -27.68
CA ALA A 119 -1.71 -8.10 -28.18
C ALA A 119 -1.02 -6.74 -28.44
N GLY A 120 0.27 -6.60 -28.11
CA GLY A 120 1.05 -5.39 -28.34
C GLY A 120 0.68 -4.22 -27.43
N LEU A 121 0.19 -4.49 -26.22
CA LEU A 121 -0.08 -3.43 -25.24
C LEU A 121 1.24 -2.71 -24.86
N PRO A 122 1.19 -1.40 -24.54
CA PRO A 122 2.34 -0.70 -23.98
C PRO A 122 2.92 -1.45 -22.77
N PHE A 123 4.23 -1.54 -22.63
CA PHE A 123 4.86 -2.36 -21.59
C PHE A 123 4.49 -1.86 -20.19
N HIS A 124 4.31 -0.54 -20.03
CA HIS A 124 3.76 0.03 -18.81
C HIS A 124 2.43 -0.61 -18.42
N GLU A 125 1.52 -0.74 -19.39
CA GLU A 125 0.19 -1.33 -19.16
C GLU A 125 0.29 -2.81 -18.79
N VAL A 126 1.22 -3.56 -19.41
CA VAL A 126 1.50 -4.95 -19.04
C VAL A 126 1.89 -5.05 -17.56
N LEU A 127 2.74 -4.15 -17.07
CA LEU A 127 3.14 -4.11 -15.66
C LEU A 127 1.99 -3.66 -14.74
N VAL A 128 1.19 -2.67 -15.15
CA VAL A 128 0.03 -2.21 -14.40
C VAL A 128 -0.95 -3.36 -14.18
N GLN A 129 -1.33 -4.07 -15.25
CA GLN A 129 -2.27 -5.19 -15.16
C GLN A 129 -1.67 -6.41 -14.46
N GLY A 130 -0.40 -6.73 -14.77
CA GLY A 130 0.27 -7.95 -14.33
C GLY A 130 0.81 -7.92 -12.90
N VAL A 131 1.09 -6.73 -12.37
CA VAL A 131 1.66 -6.53 -11.02
C VAL A 131 0.71 -5.73 -10.15
N ARG A 132 0.45 -4.46 -10.47
CA ARG A 132 -0.29 -3.54 -9.59
C ARG A 132 -1.74 -3.98 -9.39
N GLU A 133 -2.49 -4.15 -10.47
CA GLU A 133 -3.92 -4.48 -10.44
C GLU A 133 -4.19 -5.93 -10.03
N GLU A 134 -3.27 -6.84 -10.35
CA GLU A 134 -3.38 -8.24 -9.92
C GLU A 134 -3.15 -8.38 -8.41
N LEU A 135 -2.10 -7.75 -7.86
CA LEU A 135 -1.90 -7.74 -6.41
C LEU A 135 -3.03 -6.98 -5.70
N TRP A 136 -3.42 -5.81 -6.20
CA TRP A 136 -4.52 -5.05 -5.61
C TRP A 136 -5.81 -5.87 -5.55
N ARG A 137 -6.21 -6.56 -6.62
CA ARG A 137 -7.41 -7.44 -6.59
C ARG A 137 -7.30 -8.60 -5.62
N ARG A 138 -6.10 -9.18 -5.44
CA ARG A 138 -5.91 -10.27 -4.47
C ARG A 138 -5.98 -9.75 -3.04
N LEU A 139 -5.25 -8.68 -2.75
CA LEU A 139 -5.10 -8.14 -1.40
C LEU A 139 -6.36 -7.40 -0.93
N SER A 140 -7.07 -6.71 -1.84
CA SER A 140 -8.34 -6.04 -1.51
C SER A 140 -9.42 -7.01 -1.04
N ARG A 141 -9.40 -8.27 -1.51
CA ARG A 141 -10.29 -9.33 -1.00
C ARG A 141 -9.99 -9.74 0.45
N ILE A 142 -8.90 -9.24 1.03
CA ILE A 142 -8.49 -9.49 2.42
C ILE A 142 -8.76 -8.24 3.26
N TYR A 143 -8.20 -7.10 2.88
CA TYR A 143 -8.28 -5.91 3.72
C TYR A 143 -9.62 -5.18 3.64
N LEU A 144 -10.37 -5.28 2.53
CA LEU A 144 -11.70 -4.64 2.44
C LEU A 144 -12.73 -5.31 3.34
N PRO A 145 -12.85 -6.66 3.42
CA PRO A 145 -13.71 -7.30 4.41
C PRO A 145 -13.36 -6.95 5.86
N VAL A 146 -12.06 -6.91 6.19
CA VAL A 146 -11.59 -6.45 7.51
C VAL A 146 -12.03 -5.01 7.76
N ARG A 147 -11.83 -4.10 6.80
CA ARG A 147 -12.28 -2.69 6.90
C ARG A 147 -13.80 -2.61 7.08
N ALA A 148 -14.56 -3.40 6.33
CA ALA A 148 -16.02 -3.41 6.42
C ALA A 148 -16.50 -3.89 7.79
N ALA A 149 -15.85 -4.89 8.38
CA ALA A 149 -16.17 -5.42 9.70
C ALA A 149 -15.89 -4.42 10.85
N LEU A 150 -14.98 -3.45 10.65
CA LEU A 150 -14.72 -2.37 11.61
C LEU A 150 -15.77 -1.25 11.56
N GLY A 151 -16.52 -1.14 10.45
CA GLY A 151 -17.38 0.02 10.19
C GLY A 151 -16.58 1.28 9.84
N PRO A 152 -17.16 2.48 10.05
CA PRO A 152 -16.48 3.74 9.80
C PRO A 152 -15.26 3.89 10.72
N VAL A 153 -14.08 4.05 10.12
CA VAL A 153 -12.83 4.33 10.83
C VAL A 153 -12.13 5.55 10.20
N PRO A 154 -11.30 6.26 10.98
CA PRO A 154 -10.42 7.32 10.48
C PRO A 154 -9.51 6.86 9.33
N VAL A 155 -8.81 7.81 8.73
CA VAL A 155 -7.83 7.52 7.67
C VAL A 155 -6.70 6.68 8.23
N GLY A 156 -6.47 5.52 7.59
CA GLY A 156 -5.43 4.57 7.96
C GLY A 156 -4.91 3.84 6.73
N TRP A 157 -3.82 3.11 6.93
CA TRP A 157 -3.10 2.34 5.90
C TRP A 157 -3.07 0.87 6.30
N TYR A 158 -2.90 -0.01 5.31
CA TYR A 158 -3.01 -1.47 5.50
C TYR A 158 -1.65 -2.14 5.69
N GLY A 159 -0.56 -1.36 5.71
CA GLY A 159 0.80 -1.85 5.96
C GLY A 159 1.27 -2.81 4.88
N HIS A 160 1.55 -4.05 5.25
CA HIS A 160 1.94 -5.10 4.31
C HIS A 160 0.92 -5.34 3.19
N GLN A 161 -0.37 -5.08 3.40
CA GLN A 161 -1.40 -5.23 2.37
C GLN A 161 -1.41 -4.08 1.33
N ASP A 162 -0.65 -3.01 1.57
CA ASP A 162 -0.35 -1.99 0.57
C ASP A 162 0.75 -2.43 -0.43
N ALA A 163 1.25 -3.68 -0.36
CA ALA A 163 2.33 -4.16 -1.23
C ALA A 163 2.05 -4.05 -2.73
N TYR A 164 0.80 -3.94 -3.16
CA TYR A 164 0.44 -3.86 -4.58
C TYR A 164 1.11 -2.69 -5.32
N TRP A 165 1.21 -1.52 -4.68
CA TRP A 165 1.86 -0.35 -5.29
C TRP A 165 3.38 -0.39 -5.09
N VAL A 166 3.85 -0.93 -3.97
CA VAL A 166 5.28 -1.09 -3.69
C VAL A 166 5.90 -2.06 -4.69
N ALA A 167 5.24 -3.18 -4.98
CA ALA A 167 5.67 -4.15 -5.98
C ALA A 167 5.75 -3.54 -7.38
N PHE A 168 4.80 -2.68 -7.73
CA PHE A 168 4.81 -1.98 -9.01
C PHE A 168 6.00 -1.02 -9.13
N ALA A 169 6.24 -0.20 -8.11
CA ALA A 169 7.41 0.68 -8.09
C ALA A 169 8.73 -0.11 -8.06
N ASP A 170 8.79 -1.23 -7.34
CA ASP A 170 9.98 -2.11 -7.29
C ASP A 170 10.28 -2.71 -8.67
N VAL A 171 9.28 -3.18 -9.43
CA VAL A 171 9.53 -3.70 -10.78
C VAL A 171 10.03 -2.61 -11.72
N LEU A 172 9.49 -1.39 -11.67
CA LEU A 172 9.98 -0.28 -12.48
C LEU A 172 11.46 0.01 -12.21
N ARG A 173 11.85 0.02 -10.93
CA ARG A 173 13.23 0.26 -10.49
C ARG A 173 14.18 -0.87 -10.91
N ARG A 174 13.80 -2.14 -10.74
CA ARG A 174 14.67 -3.29 -11.07
C ARG A 174 14.84 -3.52 -12.58
N THR A 175 13.90 -3.05 -13.39
CA THR A 175 13.93 -3.20 -14.85
C THR A 175 14.58 -2.01 -15.56
N ASN A 176 15.07 -1.02 -14.82
CA ASN A 176 15.65 0.23 -15.36
C ASN A 176 14.71 0.98 -16.32
N LEU A 177 13.39 0.81 -16.17
CA LEU A 177 12.37 1.51 -16.95
C LEU A 177 12.10 2.92 -16.44
N VAL A 178 12.61 3.21 -15.25
CA VAL A 178 12.74 4.54 -14.69
C VAL A 178 14.21 4.77 -14.36
N PRO A 179 14.71 6.01 -14.44
CA PRO A 179 16.07 6.32 -14.00
C PRO A 179 16.27 5.84 -12.56
N VAL A 180 17.40 5.17 -12.30
CA VAL A 180 17.77 4.79 -10.94
C VAL A 180 18.00 6.06 -10.14
N ARG A 181 17.02 6.40 -9.29
CA ARG A 181 17.13 7.46 -8.31
C ARG A 181 17.11 6.84 -6.93
N GLU A 182 18.01 7.28 -6.07
CA GLU A 182 17.87 6.99 -4.64
C GLU A 182 16.61 7.69 -4.14
N SER A 183 15.56 6.92 -3.88
CA SER A 183 14.37 7.41 -3.21
C SER A 183 14.32 6.78 -1.83
N ARG A 184 14.98 7.44 -0.87
CA ARG A 184 14.92 7.05 0.54
C ARG A 184 13.46 6.91 1.01
N GLU A 185 12.56 7.75 0.48
CA GLU A 185 11.13 7.67 0.76
C GLU A 185 10.49 6.37 0.27
N PHE A 186 10.83 5.89 -0.93
CA PHE A 186 10.34 4.60 -1.40
C PHE A 186 10.85 3.46 -0.50
N GLU A 187 12.13 3.49 -0.10
CA GLU A 187 12.68 2.45 0.77
C GLU A 187 12.06 2.46 2.18
N GLU A 188 11.69 3.64 2.71
CA GLU A 188 10.92 3.79 3.96
C GLU A 188 9.57 3.09 3.86
N TRP A 189 8.81 3.34 2.79
CA TRP A 189 7.53 2.68 2.54
C TRP A 189 7.68 1.18 2.29
N ALA A 190 8.70 0.76 1.52
CA ALA A 190 8.98 -0.64 1.27
C ALA A 190 9.35 -1.37 2.57
N THR A 191 10.09 -0.72 3.47
CA THR A 191 10.42 -1.24 4.80
C THR A 191 9.17 -1.36 5.67
N LEU A 192 8.32 -0.33 5.70
CA LEU A 192 7.04 -0.38 6.41
C LEU A 192 6.13 -1.50 5.89
N THR A 193 6.00 -1.67 4.58
CA THR A 193 5.24 -2.78 3.99
C THR A 193 5.82 -4.15 4.39
N ARG A 194 7.14 -4.29 4.53
CA ARG A 194 7.77 -5.55 4.98
C ARG A 194 7.67 -5.82 6.47
N SER A 195 7.49 -4.78 7.28
CA SER A 195 7.56 -4.89 8.74
C SER A 195 6.18 -4.77 9.39
N GLY A 196 5.32 -3.84 8.95
CA GLY A 196 4.11 -3.43 9.66
C GLY A 196 2.78 -4.05 9.19
N GLY A 197 1.82 -4.02 10.12
CA GLY A 197 0.40 -4.24 9.86
C GLY A 197 -0.35 -2.93 9.59
N TRP A 198 -1.65 -2.94 9.86
CA TRP A 198 -2.48 -1.74 9.73
C TRP A 198 -1.99 -0.66 10.68
N TRP A 199 -2.16 0.60 10.28
CA TRP A 199 -1.81 1.72 11.16
C TRP A 199 -2.64 2.97 10.88
N TRP A 200 -2.84 3.77 11.94
CA TRP A 200 -3.55 5.04 11.90
C TRP A 200 -2.67 6.14 12.51
N PRO A 201 -2.20 7.11 11.71
CA PRO A 201 -1.42 8.22 12.20
C PRO A 201 -2.28 9.32 12.82
N GLY A 202 -1.93 9.73 14.03
CA GLY A 202 -2.35 10.96 14.66
C GLY A 202 -1.19 11.93 14.89
N ASP A 203 -1.52 13.15 15.33
CA ASP A 203 -0.52 14.18 15.64
C ASP A 203 0.38 13.81 16.84
N HIS A 204 -0.16 13.06 17.80
CA HIS A 204 0.55 12.69 19.03
C HIS A 204 0.79 11.19 19.17
N ARG A 205 -0.17 10.37 18.73
CA ARG A 205 -0.09 8.91 18.77
C ARG A 205 -0.26 8.32 17.38
N CYS A 206 0.42 7.21 17.11
CA CYS A 206 0.20 6.37 15.96
C CYS A 206 -0.22 4.99 16.46
N VAL A 207 -1.41 4.53 16.07
CA VAL A 207 -1.90 3.20 16.46
C VAL A 207 -1.46 2.20 15.40
N LEU A 208 -0.79 1.12 15.81
CA LEU A 208 -0.29 0.06 14.95
C LEU A 208 -0.91 -1.25 15.33
N VAL A 209 -1.13 -2.09 14.33
CA VAL A 209 -1.74 -3.40 14.51
C VAL A 209 -0.73 -4.48 14.21
N GLU A 210 -0.69 -5.48 15.08
CA GLU A 210 -0.06 -6.76 14.79
C GLU A 210 -0.59 -7.38 13.49
N ARG A 211 0.18 -8.30 12.92
CA ARG A 211 -0.29 -9.10 11.79
C ARG A 211 -1.37 -10.10 12.22
N PRO A 212 -2.24 -10.53 11.29
CA PRO A 212 -3.07 -11.69 11.51
C PRO A 212 -2.20 -12.90 11.91
N VAL A 213 -2.70 -13.72 12.82
CA VAL A 213 -2.09 -15.02 13.17
C VAL A 213 -2.51 -16.12 12.18
N THR A 214 -3.68 -15.96 11.56
CA THR A 214 -4.20 -16.84 10.51
C THR A 214 -4.66 -16.02 9.31
N LEU A 215 -4.29 -16.45 8.10
CA LEU A 215 -4.74 -15.84 6.85
C LEU A 215 -4.96 -16.90 5.76
N HIS A 216 -6.22 -17.05 5.34
CA HIS A 216 -6.65 -17.86 4.20
C HIS A 216 -7.53 -17.02 3.27
N THR A 217 -7.48 -17.28 1.96
CA THR A 217 -8.20 -16.47 0.94
C THR A 217 -9.32 -17.22 0.23
N ASP A 218 -9.45 -18.53 0.46
CA ASP A 218 -10.49 -19.36 -0.12
C ASP A 218 -10.79 -20.60 0.76
N PRO A 219 -11.81 -20.55 1.64
CA PRO A 219 -12.59 -19.36 1.99
C PRO A 219 -11.74 -18.28 2.70
N LEU A 220 -12.23 -17.04 2.73
CA LEU A 220 -11.56 -15.98 3.48
C LEU A 220 -11.58 -16.33 4.98
N VAL A 221 -10.42 -16.31 5.62
CA VAL A 221 -10.30 -16.34 7.08
C VAL A 221 -9.14 -15.42 7.45
N VAL A 222 -9.42 -14.38 8.22
CA VAL A 222 -8.41 -13.51 8.82
C VAL A 222 -8.64 -13.53 10.32
N GLU A 223 -7.68 -14.02 11.10
CA GLU A 223 -7.76 -14.08 12.56
C GLU A 223 -6.57 -13.35 13.17
N TYR A 224 -6.84 -12.57 14.23
CA TYR A 224 -5.84 -11.80 14.96
C TYR A 224 -5.57 -12.40 16.35
N GLY A 225 -4.50 -11.94 17.00
CA GLY A 225 -4.00 -12.55 18.24
C GLY A 225 -4.96 -12.48 19.45
N ASP A 226 -6.01 -11.65 19.38
CA ASP A 226 -7.08 -11.56 20.38
C ASP A 226 -8.29 -12.45 20.05
N GLY A 227 -8.21 -13.27 19.00
CA GLY A 227 -9.29 -14.14 18.53
C GLY A 227 -10.36 -13.42 17.70
N TRP A 228 -10.24 -12.10 17.47
CA TRP A 228 -11.12 -11.44 16.51
C TRP A 228 -10.84 -11.93 15.09
N SER A 229 -11.90 -12.29 14.36
CA SER A 229 -11.77 -12.84 13.02
C SER A 229 -12.83 -12.34 12.05
N VAL A 230 -12.48 -12.38 10.76
CA VAL A 230 -13.36 -12.09 9.63
C VAL A 230 -13.34 -13.30 8.69
N ARG A 231 -14.53 -13.74 8.26
CA ARG A 231 -14.74 -14.90 7.40
C ARG A 231 -15.71 -14.56 6.28
#